data_AF-A0A923TGV2-F1
#
_entry.id   AF-A0A923TGV2-F1
#
_cell.length_a   1.000
_cell.length_b   1.000
_cell.length_c   1.000
_cell.angle_alpha   90.00
_cell.angle_beta   90.00
_cell.angle_gamma   90.00
#
_symmetry.space_group_name_H-M   'P 1'
#
loop_
_entity.id
_entity.type
_entity.pdbx_description
1 polymer ?
#
loop_
_entity_poly.entity_id
_entity_poly.type
_entity_poly.pdbx_seq_one_letter_code
_entity_poly.pdbx_strand_id
1 'polypeptide(L)' 'MSPVTHQVEQSRFTAEVEGQTAFLSYERADGVVAMTHTIVPPELEGRGIAGDLTRTAVE' A
#
# COMPACT_ATOMS: atom_id res chain seq x y z
N MET A 1 6.92 9.98 6.21
CA MET A 1 5.60 9.43 5.87
C MET A 1 5.33 9.82 4.44
N SER A 2 5.33 8.85 3.54
CA SER A 2 4.98 9.05 2.14
C SER A 2 3.47 9.27 2.03
N PRO A 3 2.98 10.14 1.12
CA PRO A 3 1.56 10.32 0.89
C PRO A 3 0.96 9.02 0.34
N VAL A 4 0.01 8.43 1.08
CA VAL A 4 -0.69 7.20 0.70
C VAL A 4 -2.10 7.54 0.22
N THR A 5 -2.48 6.99 -0.92
CA THR A 5 -3.82 7.12 -1.50
C THR A 5 -4.56 5.78 -1.40
N HIS A 6 -5.81 5.81 -0.94
CA HIS A 6 -6.67 4.62 -0.95
C HIS A 6 -7.46 4.52 -2.26
N GLN A 7 -7.09 3.56 -3.10
CA GLN A 7 -7.79 3.26 -4.36
C GLN A 7 -8.79 2.12 -4.16
N VAL A 8 -9.96 2.47 -3.62
CA VAL A 8 -11.02 1.51 -3.25
C VAL A 8 -11.45 0.63 -4.43
N GLU A 9 -11.56 1.22 -5.62
CA GLU A 9 -11.98 0.52 -6.85
C GLU A 9 -11.01 -0.59 -7.28
N GLN A 10 -9.74 -0.47 -6.88
CA GLN A 10 -8.68 -1.44 -7.18
C GLN A 10 -8.28 -2.27 -5.96
N SER A 11 -9.02 -2.14 -4.85
CA SER A 11 -8.76 -2.75 -3.55
C SER A 11 -7.30 -2.64 -3.11
N ARG A 12 -6.74 -1.42 -3.17
CA ARG A 12 -5.33 -1.19 -2.80
C ARG A 12 -5.07 0.19 -2.23
N PHE A 13 -3.97 0.29 -1.49
CA PHE A 13 -3.33 1.53 -1.08
C PHE A 13 -2.10 1.74 -1.94
N THR A 14 -1.83 2.98 -2.36
CA THR A 14 -0.68 3.31 -3.20
C THR A 14 0.10 4.50 -2.66
N ALA A 15 1.40 4.50 -2.93
CA ALA A 15 2.27 5.64 -2.68
C ALA A 15 3.09 5.89 -3.95
N GLU A 16 2.99 7.10 -4.50
CA GLU A 16 3.82 7.54 -5.61
C GLU A 16 5.02 8.34 -5.07
N VAL A 17 6.22 7.85 -5.37
CA VAL A 17 7.48 8.44 -4.90
C VAL A 17 8.47 8.41 -6.06
N GLU A 18 9.04 9.55 -6.42
CA GLU A 18 10.06 9.65 -7.49
C GLU A 18 9.63 9.03 -8.84
N GLY A 19 8.33 9.13 -9.17
CA GLY A 19 7.77 8.55 -10.39
C GLY A 19 7.62 7.03 -10.37
N GLN A 20 7.86 6.39 -9.22
CA GLN A 20 7.63 4.97 -8.97
C GLN A 20 6.40 4.78 -8.07
N THR A 21 5.69 3.68 -8.28
CA THR A 21 4.48 3.36 -7.50
C THR A 21 4.73 2.13 -6.63
N ALA A 22 4.64 2.33 -5.32
CA ALA A 22 4.50 1.24 -4.36
C ALA A 22 3.01 1.02 -4.05
N PHE A 23 2.61 -0.22 -3.77
CA PHE A 23 1.22 -0.52 -3.43
C PHE A 23 1.06 -1.69 -2.46
N LEU A 24 -0.06 -1.66 -1.74
CA LEU A 24 -0.54 -2.72 -0.87
C LEU A 24 -1.98 -3.07 -1.27
N SER A 25 -2.18 -4.27 -1.80
CA SER A 25 -3.48 -4.80 -2.22
C SER A 25 -4.13 -5.59 -1.10
N TYR A 26 -5.46 -5.58 -1.09
CA TYR A 26 -6.26 -6.32 -0.12
C TYR A 26 -7.47 -6.97 -0.77
N GLU A 27 -8.02 -7.96 -0.06
CA GLU A 27 -9.31 -8.56 -0.36
C GLU A 27 -10.25 -8.36 0.85
N ARG A 28 -11.56 -8.25 0.59
CA ARG A 28 -12.58 -8.09 1.64
C ARG A 28 -13.58 -9.24 1.54
N ALA A 29 -13.70 -10.03 2.60
CA ALA A 29 -14.66 -11.12 2.70
C ALA A 29 -15.08 -11.28 4.17
N ASP A 30 -16.37 -11.53 4.41
CA ASP A 30 -16.89 -11.87 5.74
C ASP A 30 -16.49 -10.90 6.86
N GLY A 31 -16.45 -9.59 6.55
CA GLY A 31 -16.05 -8.55 7.50
C GLY A 31 -14.55 -8.51 7.81
N VAL A 32 -13.73 -9.35 7.15
CA VAL A 32 -12.27 -9.37 7.25
C VAL A 32 -11.66 -8.69 6.05
N VAL A 33 -10.62 -7.89 6.29
CA VAL A 33 -9.77 -7.32 5.23
C VAL A 33 -8.42 -8.05 5.27
N ALA A 34 -8.14 -8.86 4.26
CA ALA A 34 -6.89 -9.59 4.13
C ALA A 34 -5.92 -8.79 3.23
N MET A 35 -4.78 -8.38 3.77
CA MET A 35 -3.72 -7.74 2.99
C MET A 35 -2.98 -8.82 2.21
N THR A 36 -3.14 -8.88 0.89
CA THR A 36 -2.69 -10.03 0.08
C THR A 36 -1.32 -9.82 -0.54
N HIS A 37 -1.01 -8.60 -0.98
CA HIS A 37 0.25 -8.29 -1.66
C HIS A 37 0.75 -6.92 -1.26
N THR A 38 2.05 -6.81 -1.01
CA THR A 38 2.75 -5.53 -0.84
C THR A 38 3.93 -5.51 -1.80
N ILE A 39 3.96 -4.53 -2.70
CA ILE A 39 5.02 -4.36 -3.70
C ILE A 39 5.62 -2.97 -3.52
N VAL A 40 6.92 -2.94 -3.29
CA VAL A 40 7.74 -1.73 -3.30
C VAL A 40 8.80 -1.93 -4.40
N PRO A 41 8.87 -1.04 -5.40
CA PRO A 41 9.92 -1.10 -6.41
C PRO A 41 11.32 -1.06 -5.76
N PRO A 42 12.33 -1.78 -6.31
CA PRO A 42 13.69 -1.82 -5.76
C PRO A 42 14.30 -0.43 -5.52
N GLU A 43 13.98 0.54 -6.38
CA GLU A 43 14.44 1.93 -6.30
C GLU A 43 13.95 2.65 -5.03
N LEU A 44 12.86 2.15 -4.45
CA LEU A 44 12.18 2.69 -3.28
C LEU A 44 12.44 1.88 -1.99
N GLU A 45 13.21 0.79 -2.07
CA GLU A 45 13.54 -0.05 -0.91
C GLU A 45 14.31 0.70 0.18
N GLY A 46 14.20 0.24 1.44
CA GLY A 46 14.89 0.83 2.58
C GLY A 46 14.32 2.18 3.07
N ARG A 47 13.28 2.71 2.42
CA ARG A 47 12.67 4.02 2.75
C ARG A 47 11.45 3.95 3.67
N GLY A 48 11.08 2.76 4.14
CA GLY A 48 9.94 2.56 5.05
C GLY A 48 8.55 2.62 4.39
N ILE A 49 8.46 2.67 3.05
CA ILE A 49 7.20 2.87 2.31
C ILE A 49 6.18 1.74 2.55
N ALA A 50 6.63 0.49 2.66
CA ALA A 50 5.75 -0.63 3.02
C ALA A 50 5.08 -0.40 4.38
N GLY A 51 5.81 0.15 5.35
CA GLY A 51 5.26 0.48 6.67
C GLY A 51 4.24 1.61 6.63
N ASP A 52 4.48 2.64 5.81
CA ASP A 52 3.51 3.73 5.60
C ASP A 52 2.22 3.22 4.94
N LEU A 53 2.34 2.33 3.95
CA LEU A 53 1.19 1.66 3.30
C LEU A 53 0.40 0.83 4.32
N THR A 54 1.08 -0.02 5.10
CA THR A 54 0.42 -0.88 6.10
C THR A 54 -0.25 -0.07 7.19
N ARG A 55 0.42 0.97 7.72
CA ARG A 55 -0.13 1.86 8.75
C ARG A 55 -1.46 2.47 8.27
N THR A 56 -1.46 3.05 7.08
CA THR A 56 -2.66 3.66 6.50
C THR A 56 -3.78 2.63 6.26
N ALA A 57 -3.45 1.36 6.02
CA ALA A 57 -4.42 0.31 5.79
C ALA A 57 -5.09 -0.22 7.07
N VAL A 58 -4.51 0.02 8.25
CA VAL A 58 -4.98 -0.51 9.54
C VAL A 58 -5.44 0.56 10.54
N GLU A 59 -5.12 1.83 10.28
CA GLU A 59 -5.66 2.99 10.99
C GLU A 59 -7.11 3.29 10.57
#